data_AF-A0A8T4N9L1-F1
#
_entry.id   AF-A0A8T4N9L1-F1
#
_cell.length_a   1.000
_cell.length_b   1.000
_cell.length_c   1.000
_cell.angle_alpha   90.00
_cell.angle_beta   90.00
_cell.angle_gamma   90.00
#
_symmetry.space_group_name_H-M   'P 1'
#
loop_
_entity.id
_entity.type
_entity.pdbx_description
1 polymer ?
#
loop_
_entity_poly.entity_id
_entity_poly.type
_entity_poly.pdbx_seq_one_letter_code
_entity_poly.pdbx_strand_id
1 'polypeptide(L)' 'MGKKFLGMGWKSKIILKRATAYISINKLIIEGCCLEKGQTLYSYLAEDEKGRKIIVTYLDRKKKSFE' A
#
# COMPACT_ATOMS: atom_id res chain seq x y z
N MET A 1 18.68 -6.25 0.88
CA MET A 1 17.67 -7.29 1.19
C MET A 1 16.61 -7.28 0.08
N GLY A 2 16.63 -8.26 -0.82
CA GLY A 2 15.82 -8.24 -2.04
C GLY A 2 14.33 -8.43 -1.74
N LYS A 3 13.47 -7.52 -2.21
CA LYS A 3 12.02 -7.70 -2.13
C LYS A 3 11.61 -8.82 -3.09
N LYS A 4 11.02 -9.91 -2.59
CA LYS A 4 10.48 -11.00 -3.43
C LYS A 4 9.23 -10.51 -4.15
N PHE A 5 9.25 -10.50 -5.48
CA PHE A 5 8.05 -10.27 -6.27
C PHE A 5 7.10 -11.46 -6.11
N LEU A 6 5.85 -11.21 -5.72
CA LEU A 6 4.84 -12.25 -5.49
C LEU A 6 3.99 -12.58 -6.73
N GLY A 7 4.41 -12.15 -7.93
CA GLY A 7 3.75 -12.49 -9.18
C GLY A 7 2.53 -11.64 -9.55
N MET A 8 2.20 -10.61 -8.76
CA MET A 8 1.04 -9.74 -9.03
C MET A 8 1.46 -8.27 -9.14
N GLY A 9 1.29 -7.70 -10.34
CA GLY A 9 1.39 -6.27 -10.58
C GLY A 9 0.01 -5.69 -10.92
N TRP A 10 -0.24 -4.44 -10.56
CA TRP A 10 -1.47 -3.74 -10.91
C TRP A 10 -1.19 -2.26 -11.19
N LYS A 11 -2.12 -1.61 -11.89
CA LYS A 11 -2.11 -0.16 -12.10
C LYS A 11 -3.18 0.48 -11.22
N SER A 12 -2.82 1.57 -10.57
CA SER A 12 -3.72 2.37 -9.74
C SER A 12 -4.05 3.70 -10.41
N LYS A 13 -5.20 4.28 -10.09
CA LYS A 13 -5.59 5.63 -10.47
C LYS A 13 -5.71 6.50 -9.22
N ILE A 14 -5.34 7.78 -9.35
CA ILE A 14 -5.59 8.79 -8.33
C ILE A 14 -7.01 9.33 -8.56
N ILE A 15 -7.81 9.37 -7.49
CA ILE A 15 -9.15 9.93 -7.46
C ILE A 15 -9.12 11.09 -6.48
N LEU A 16 -9.54 12.28 -6.93
CA LEU A 16 -9.67 13.45 -6.07
C LEU A 16 -11.12 13.55 -5.61
N LYS A 17 -11.34 13.61 -4.29
CA LYS A 17 -12.65 13.93 -3.71
C LYS A 17 -12.45 14.99 -2.62
N ARG A 18 -13.01 16.18 -2.86
CA ARG A 18 -12.84 17.36 -1.98
C ARG A 18 -11.35 17.64 -1.75
N ALA A 19 -10.93 17.83 -0.50
CA ALA A 19 -9.55 18.05 -0.10
C ALA A 19 -8.71 16.76 0.07
N THR A 20 -9.20 15.61 -0.40
CA THR A 20 -8.52 14.32 -0.21
C THR A 20 -8.29 13.61 -1.53
N ALA A 21 -7.06 13.11 -1.72
CA ALA A 21 -6.70 12.23 -2.81
C ALA A 21 -6.74 10.77 -2.36
N TYR A 22 -7.26 9.90 -3.21
CA TYR A 22 -7.38 8.46 -2.99
C TYR A 22 -6.62 7.71 -4.09
N ILE A 23 -5.93 6.64 -3.74
CA ILE A 23 -5.28 5.74 -4.70
C ILE A 23 -6.12 4.46 -4.78
N SER A 24 -6.55 4.07 -5.98
CA SER A 24 -7.31 2.84 -6.16
C SER A 24 -6.41 1.61 -5.97
N ILE A 25 -6.78 0.70 -5.06
CA ILE A 25 -6.08 -0.58 -4.88
C ILE A 25 -6.96 -1.67 -5.48
N ASN A 26 -6.35 -2.61 -6.22
CA ASN A 26 -7.08 -3.74 -6.78
C ASN A 26 -7.68 -4.62 -5.66
N LYS A 27 -8.92 -5.08 -5.82
CA LYS A 27 -9.62 -5.91 -4.83
C LYS A 27 -8.83 -7.18 -4.45
N LEU A 28 -8.20 -7.85 -5.40
CA LEU A 28 -7.38 -9.05 -5.14
C LEU A 28 -6.17 -8.75 -4.24
N ILE A 29 -5.62 -7.53 -4.32
CA ILE A 29 -4.52 -7.11 -3.44
C ILE A 29 -5.03 -6.87 -2.02
N ILE A 30 -6.22 -6.27 -1.87
CA ILE A 30 -6.86 -6.10 -0.55
C ILE A 30 -7.10 -7.47 0.10
N GLU A 31 -7.63 -8.42 -0.65
CA GLU A 31 -7.90 -9.79 -0.18
C GLU A 31 -6.60 -10.55 0.14
N GLY A 32 -5.61 -10.52 -0.75
CA GLY A 32 -4.31 -11.17 -0.56
C GLY A 32 -3.52 -10.61 0.63
N CYS A 33 -3.73 -9.33 0.95
CA CYS A 33 -3.17 -8.68 2.13
C CYS A 33 -4.04 -8.82 3.39
N CYS A 34 -5.20 -9.49 3.31
CA CYS A 34 -6.27 -9.54 4.32
C CYS A 34 -6.47 -8.19 5.01
N LEU A 35 -6.78 -7.18 4.20
CA LEU A 35 -7.08 -5.83 4.68
C LEU A 35 -8.59 -5.64 4.83
N GLU A 36 -8.98 -4.95 5.89
CA GLU A 36 -10.37 -4.64 6.16
C GLU A 36 -10.70 -3.18 5.83
N LYS A 37 -11.98 -2.91 5.53
CA LYS A 37 -12.45 -1.55 5.28
C LYS A 37 -12.22 -0.70 6.54
N GLY A 38 -11.54 0.43 6.37
CA GLY A 38 -11.23 1.35 7.47
C GLY A 38 -9.95 1.01 8.24
N GLN A 39 -9.26 -0.08 7.89
CA GLN A 39 -7.95 -0.37 8.44
C GLN A 39 -6.94 0.72 8.09
N THR A 40 -6.12 1.10 9.07
CA THR A 40 -5.06 2.10 8.88
C THR A 40 -3.87 1.48 8.13
N LEU A 41 -3.40 2.19 7.12
CA LEU A 41 -2.16 1.89 6.41
C LEU A 41 -1.18 3.03 6.63
N TYR A 42 0.09 2.69 6.83
CA TYR A 42 1.14 3.68 7.02
C TYR A 42 1.83 3.92 5.69
N SER A 43 1.95 5.19 5.32
CA SER A 43 2.57 5.59 4.06
C SER A 43 3.53 6.73 4.27
N TYR A 44 4.63 6.74 3.52
CA TYR A 44 5.60 7.83 3.50
C TYR A 44 6.09 8.10 2.08
N LEU A 45 6.50 9.35 1.85
CA LEU A 45 7.18 9.76 0.62
C LEU A 45 8.66 9.42 0.73
N ALA A 46 9.21 8.80 -0.32
CA ALA A 46 10.64 8.53 -0.44
C ALA A 46 11.11 8.80 -1.87
N GLU A 47 12.40 8.63 -2.10
CA GLU A 47 13.02 8.69 -3.43
C GLU A 47 13.76 7.37 -3.69
N ASP A 48 13.81 6.96 -4.95
CA ASP A 48 14.64 5.83 -5.38
C ASP A 48 16.06 6.28 -5.77
N GLU A 49 16.91 5.32 -6.16
CA GLU A 49 18.31 5.58 -6.56
C GLU A 49 18.46 6.51 -7.77
N LYS A 50 17.36 6.76 -8.51
CA LYS A 50 17.34 7.68 -9.67
C LYS A 50 16.67 9.02 -9.34
N GLY A 51 16.39 9.30 -8.06
CA GLY A 51 15.71 10.51 -7.61
C GLY A 51 14.22 10.54 -7.95
N ARG A 52 13.60 9.40 -8.31
CA ARG A 52 12.17 9.36 -8.60
C ARG A 52 11.40 9.28 -7.29
N LYS A 53 10.43 10.18 -7.11
CA LYS A 53 9.52 10.17 -5.97
C LYS A 53 8.69 8.88 -5.97
N ILE A 54 8.67 8.20 -4.83
CA ILE A 54 7.91 6.97 -4.60
C ILE A 54 7.05 7.12 -3.34
N ILE A 55 5.84 6.57 -3.39
CA ILE A 55 4.99 6.42 -2.21
C ILE A 55 5.21 4.99 -1.70
N VAL A 56 5.69 4.86 -0.46
CA VAL A 56 5.86 3.57 0.18
C VAL A 56 4.73 3.39 1.17
N THR A 57 3.91 2.37 0.95
CA THR A 57 2.85 1.96 1.88
C THR A 57 3.22 0.59 2.45
N TYR A 58 3.16 0.44 3.76
CA TYR A 58 3.38 -0.84 4.44
C TYR A 58 2.21 -1.19 5.35
N LEU A 59 1.98 -2.50 5.49
CA LEU A 59 1.02 -3.05 6.41
C LEU A 59 1.71 -3.11 7.77
N ASP A 60 1.27 -2.34 8.75
CA ASP A 60 1.74 -2.56 10.11
C ASP A 60 1.07 -3.83 10.64
N ARG A 61 1.82 -4.93 10.61
CA ARG A 61 1.45 -6.21 11.19
C ARG A 61 2.59 -6.68 12.07
N LYS A 62 2.82 -6.03 13.21
CA LYS A 62 2.84 -6.89 14.40
C LYS A 62 1.39 -7.30 14.61
N LYS A 63 1.01 -8.48 14.10
CA LYS A 63 -0.11 -9.22 14.69
C LYS A 63 0.19 -9.22 16.19
N LYS A 64 -0.58 -8.48 17.00
CA LYS A 64 -0.65 -8.81 18.42
C LYS A 64 -1.15 -10.25 18.43
N SER A 65 -0.29 -11.19 18.78
CA SER A 65 -0.74 -12.47 19.28
C SER A 65 -1.70 -12.13 20.42
N PHE A 66 -2.97 -12.44 20.23
CA PHE A 66 -3.86 -12.60 21.37
C PHE A 66 -3.37 -13.87 22.04
N GLU A 67 -2.60 -13.71 23.12
CA GLU A 67 -2.53 -14.71 24.19
C GLU A 67 -3.88 -14.77 24.91
#